data_AF-A0A7Y6B0S7-F1
#
_entry.id   AF-A0A7Y6B0S7-F1
#
_cell.length_a   1.000
_cell.length_b   1.000
_cell.length_c   1.000
_cell.angle_alpha   90.00
_cell.angle_beta   90.00
_cell.angle_gamma   90.00
#
_symmetry.space_group_name_H-M   'P 1'
#
loop_
_entity.id
_entity.type
_entity.pdbx_description
1 polymer ?
#
loop_
_entity_poly.entity_id
_entity_poly.type
_entity_poly.pdbx_seq_one_letter_code
_entity_poly.pdbx_strand_id
1 'polypeptide(L)'
;MRSKKSQAVLTRLKQITGTKTDASLSSALQISPQTLSSWKGRDSTPYALCVDIAQTRGISLDWLLLGEGPVLRQTPSETLDGPQDSTTRENTILALWRLLDEDDRCAIQNALEEKRRLRDMEAKLSEMANLVASLERNLKT
;
A
#
# COMPACT_ATOMS: atom_id res chain seq x y z
N MET A 1 14.16 -16.28 23.18
CA MET A 1 14.30 -16.05 21.73
C MET A 1 14.45 -14.55 21.51
N ARG A 2 15.68 -14.04 21.32
CA ARG A 2 15.98 -12.60 21.22
C ARG A 2 15.24 -11.98 20.02
N SER A 3 14.59 -10.83 20.21
CA SER A 3 13.76 -10.19 19.20
C SER A 3 14.58 -9.79 17.98
N LYS A 4 14.27 -10.40 16.84
CA LYS A 4 14.90 -10.11 15.55
C LYS A 4 14.50 -8.73 15.01
N LYS A 5 13.40 -8.13 15.50
CA LYS A 5 12.82 -6.91 14.92
C LYS A 5 13.64 -5.66 15.26
N SER A 6 13.94 -5.43 16.54
CA SER A 6 14.77 -4.29 16.98
C SER A 6 16.15 -4.33 16.35
N GLN A 7 16.77 -5.51 16.28
CA GLN A 7 18.08 -5.72 15.65
C GLN A 7 18.06 -5.47 14.14
N ALA A 8 16.98 -5.87 13.45
CA ALA A 8 16.83 -5.59 12.03
C ALA A 8 16.74 -4.08 11.76
N VAL A 9 15.94 -3.35 12.55
CA VAL A 9 15.83 -1.88 12.44
C VAL A 9 17.17 -1.20 12.70
N LEU A 10 17.90 -1.61 13.76
CA LEU A 10 19.25 -1.07 14.04
C LEU A 10 20.24 -1.35 12.90
N THR A 11 20.13 -2.51 12.24
CA THR A 11 20.98 -2.85 11.09
C THR A 11 20.67 -1.95 9.89
N ARG A 12 19.39 -1.65 9.62
CA ARG A 12 18.99 -0.72 8.56
C ARG A 12 19.39 0.72 8.89
N LEU A 13 19.27 1.13 10.16
CA LEU A 13 19.77 2.42 10.67
C LEU A 13 21.28 2.58 10.44
N LYS A 14 22.05 1.50 10.61
CA LYS A 14 23.49 1.49 10.27
C LYS A 14 23.75 1.66 8.78
N GLN A 15 22.98 0.96 7.94
CA GLN A 15 23.12 1.06 6.48
C GLN A 15 22.88 2.50 6.00
N ILE A 16 21.83 3.15 6.47
CA ILE A 16 21.50 4.52 6.04
C ILE A 16 22.46 5.58 6.58
N THR A 17 23.06 5.34 7.76
CA THR A 17 24.04 6.24 8.37
C THR A 17 25.46 5.96 7.89
N GLY A 18 25.70 4.86 7.17
CA GLY A 18 27.03 4.43 6.75
C GLY A 18 27.91 3.97 7.92
N THR A 19 27.31 3.68 9.08
CA THR A 19 28.05 3.36 10.31
C THR A 19 28.21 1.85 10.49
N LYS A 20 29.37 1.39 10.94
CA LYS A 20 29.64 -0.04 11.20
C LYS A 20 29.45 -0.42 12.68
N THR A 21 29.70 0.52 13.59
CA THR A 21 29.70 0.28 15.03
C THR A 21 28.51 0.96 15.70
N ASP A 22 28.05 0.39 16.83
CA ASP A 22 26.96 0.97 17.64
C ASP A 22 27.34 2.36 18.19
N ALA A 23 28.63 2.59 18.47
CA ALA A 23 29.15 3.89 18.90
C ALA A 23 29.15 4.95 17.78
N SER A 24 29.49 4.57 16.55
CA SER A 24 29.37 5.51 15.42
C SER A 24 27.91 5.82 15.11
N LEU A 25 27.02 4.83 15.23
CA LEU A 25 25.59 5.03 15.08
C LEU A 25 25.04 5.99 16.15
N SER A 26 25.45 5.83 17.41
CA SER A 26 25.03 6.71 18.51
C SER A 26 25.40 8.16 18.24
N SER A 27 26.63 8.40 17.77
CA SER A 27 27.11 9.74 17.40
C SER A 27 26.37 10.30 16.18
N ALA A 28 26.13 9.47 15.15
CA ALA A 28 25.40 9.89 13.95
C ALA A 28 23.93 10.22 14.23
N LEU A 29 23.34 9.59 15.25
CA LEU A 29 21.96 9.79 15.67
C LEU A 29 21.83 10.76 16.86
N GLN A 30 22.94 11.34 17.33
CA GLN A 30 22.96 12.25 18.49
C GLN A 30 22.33 11.66 19.76
N ILE A 31 22.51 10.36 19.99
CA ILE A 31 21.98 9.63 21.15
C ILE A 31 23.11 9.03 21.99
N SER A 32 22.86 8.81 23.28
CA SER A 32 23.83 8.14 24.15
C SER A 32 24.02 6.67 23.75
N PRO A 33 25.25 6.13 23.73
CA PRO A 33 25.53 4.71 23.51
C PRO A 33 24.78 3.79 24.49
N GLN A 34 24.48 4.29 25.69
CA GLN A 34 23.69 3.56 26.69
C GLN A 34 22.24 3.36 26.22
N THR A 35 21.66 4.35 25.53
CA THR A 35 20.30 4.28 24.99
C THR A 35 20.20 3.20 23.91
N LEU A 36 21.16 3.15 22.99
CA LEU A 36 21.24 2.09 21.99
C LEU A 36 21.42 0.70 22.60
N SER A 37 22.27 0.60 23.62
CA SER A 37 22.48 -0.65 24.37
C SER A 37 21.20 -1.09 25.09
N SER A 38 20.43 -0.13 25.63
CA SER A 38 19.14 -0.38 26.27
C SER A 38 18.10 -0.88 25.27
N TRP A 39 17.98 -0.26 24.09
CA TRP A 39 17.08 -0.72 23.03
C TRP A 39 17.40 -2.13 22.55
N LYS A 40 18.69 -2.43 22.37
CA LYS A 40 19.18 -3.75 21.98
C LYS A 40 18.96 -4.80 23.07
N GLY A 41 19.05 -4.42 24.34
CA GLY A 41 18.83 -5.32 25.48
C GLY A 41 17.35 -5.54 25.81
N ARG A 42 16.51 -4.53 25.60
CA ARG A 42 15.06 -4.54 25.89
C ARG A 42 14.21 -4.86 24.67
N ASP A 43 14.83 -5.16 23.53
CA ASP A 43 14.15 -5.44 22.28
C ASP A 43 13.15 -4.36 21.85
N SER A 44 13.47 -3.10 22.19
CA SER A 44 12.61 -1.93 21.96
C SER A 44 13.02 -1.22 20.67
N THR A 45 12.06 -0.95 19.79
CA THR A 45 12.29 -0.25 18.53
C THR A 45 12.13 1.26 18.73
N PRO A 46 13.13 2.09 18.36
CA PRO A 46 13.05 3.53 18.53
C PRO A 46 12.22 4.18 17.41
N TYR A 47 10.90 4.07 17.49
CA TYR A 47 9.98 4.57 16.46
C TYR A 47 10.13 6.09 16.22
N ALA A 48 10.21 6.88 17.30
CA ALA A 48 10.37 8.34 17.19
C ALA A 48 11.61 8.71 16.37
N LEU A 49 12.75 8.08 16.69
CA LEU A 49 13.99 8.31 15.96
C LEU A 49 13.91 7.84 14.50
N CYS A 50 13.23 6.72 14.24
CA CYS A 50 13.01 6.24 12.88
C CYS A 50 12.21 7.26 12.06
N VAL A 51 11.19 7.88 12.67
CA VAL A 51 10.38 8.93 12.02
C VAL A 51 11.23 10.17 11.74
N ASP A 52 12.02 10.63 12.71
CA ASP A 52 12.88 11.81 12.55
C ASP A 52 13.91 11.62 11.43
N ILE A 53 14.57 10.46 11.37
CA ILE A 53 15.53 10.15 10.31
C ILE A 53 14.83 10.00 8.96
N ALA A 54 13.67 9.33 8.94
CA ALA A 54 12.86 9.17 7.74
C ALA A 54 12.45 10.54 7.16
N GLN A 55 12.12 11.50 8.03
CA GLN A 55 11.80 12.87 7.62
C GLN A 55 13.03 13.65 7.17
N THR A 56 14.13 13.59 7.93
CA THR A 56 15.35 14.36 7.67
C THR A 56 16.08 13.89 6.41
N ARG A 57 16.11 12.57 6.16
CA ARG A 57 16.82 11.96 5.03
C ARG A 57 15.92 11.57 3.87
N GLY A 58 14.60 11.75 3.99
CA GLY A 58 13.64 11.32 2.98
C GLY A 58 13.64 9.80 2.77
N ILE A 59 13.69 9.02 3.85
CA ILE A 59 13.73 7.55 3.81
C ILE A 59 12.33 7.00 4.09
N SER A 60 11.97 5.89 3.45
CA SER A 60 10.70 5.20 3.70
C SER A 60 10.68 4.59 5.10
N LEU A 61 9.62 4.87 5.85
CA LEU A 61 9.45 4.33 7.20
C LEU A 61 9.15 2.82 7.14
N ASP A 62 8.41 2.37 6.12
CA ASP A 62 8.11 0.97 5.87
C ASP A 62 9.38 0.16 5.59
N TRP A 63 10.29 0.70 4.78
CA TRP A 63 11.58 0.04 4.58
C TRP A 63 12.42 0.01 5.86
N LEU A 64 12.42 1.10 6.62
CA LEU A 64 13.21 1.18 7.85
C LEU A 64 12.71 0.19 8.92
N LEU A 65 11.40 0.11 9.10
CA LEU A 65 10.76 -0.71 10.15
C LEU A 65 10.54 -2.16 9.68
N LEU A 66 9.88 -2.35 8.55
CA LEU A 66 9.49 -3.66 8.03
C LEU A 66 10.58 -4.24 7.12
N GLY A 67 11.31 -3.40 6.39
CA GLY A 67 12.25 -3.85 5.35
C GLY A 67 11.58 -4.07 4.00
N GLU A 68 10.36 -3.55 3.85
CA GLU A 68 9.55 -3.71 2.65
C GLU A 68 9.58 -2.41 1.84
N GLY A 69 9.61 -2.56 0.51
CA GLY A 69 9.55 -1.42 -0.41
C GLY A 69 10.88 -0.69 -0.63
N PRO A 70 10.83 0.48 -1.29
CA PRO A 70 12.02 1.26 -1.63
C PRO A 70 12.60 1.99 -0.40
N VAL A 71 13.93 2.15 -0.38
CA VAL A 71 14.66 2.83 0.71
C VAL A 71 14.28 4.30 0.79
N LEU A 72 14.20 4.98 -0.35
CA LEU A 72 13.83 6.39 -0.40
C LEU A 72 12.32 6.52 -0.30
N ARG A 73 11.88 7.50 0.49
CA ARG A 73 10.50 7.94 0.51
C ARG A 73 10.22 8.50 -0.87
N GLN A 74 9.42 7.77 -1.62
CA GLN A 74 8.79 8.24 -2.82
C GLN A 74 8.00 9.49 -2.41
N THR A 75 8.48 10.68 -2.75
CA THR A 75 7.63 11.86 -2.69
C THR A 75 6.44 11.55 -3.60
N PRO A 76 5.21 11.96 -3.25
CA PRO A 76 4.05 11.72 -4.11
C PRO A 76 4.20 12.31 -5.53
N SER A 77 5.28 13.06 -5.81
CA SER A 77 5.57 13.68 -7.09
C SER A 77 6.47 12.88 -8.04
N GLU A 78 7.28 11.91 -7.60
CA GLU A 78 8.32 11.33 -8.48
C GLU A 78 8.26 9.82 -8.66
N THR A 79 7.14 9.22 -8.28
CA THR A 79 6.95 7.78 -8.44
C THR A 79 5.78 7.54 -9.35
N LEU A 80 6.06 7.88 -10.60
CA LEU A 80 5.30 7.49 -11.75
C LEU A 80 6.08 6.52 -12.65
N ASP A 81 6.39 5.32 -12.16
CA ASP A 81 6.80 4.21 -13.04
C ASP A 81 6.16 2.88 -12.60
N GLY A 82 4.88 2.76 -12.98
CA GLY A 82 3.97 1.63 -12.77
C GLY A 82 2.81 1.93 -11.80
N PRO A 83 1.61 1.31 -11.95
CA PRO A 83 0.66 1.45 -13.06
C PRO A 83 0.04 2.86 -13.07
N GLN A 84 0.75 3.82 -13.64
CA GLN A 84 0.39 5.23 -13.52
C GLN A 84 -0.79 5.64 -14.36
N ASP A 85 -1.04 4.94 -15.47
CA ASP A 85 -2.24 5.17 -16.27
C ASP A 85 -3.51 4.87 -15.49
N SER A 86 -3.54 3.84 -14.64
CA SER A 86 -4.75 3.55 -13.85
C SER A 86 -4.97 4.61 -12.79
N THR A 87 -3.94 5.00 -12.03
CA THR A 87 -4.06 6.03 -11.00
C THR A 87 -4.32 7.42 -11.60
N THR A 88 -3.69 7.77 -12.72
CA THR A 88 -3.93 9.05 -13.42
C THR A 88 -5.34 9.10 -14.02
N ARG A 89 -5.79 7.98 -14.60
CA ARG A 89 -7.16 7.85 -15.12
C ARG A 89 -8.21 7.88 -14.00
N GLU A 90 -7.95 7.22 -12.88
CA GLU A 90 -8.82 7.26 -11.70
C GLU A 90 -8.89 8.68 -11.12
N ASN A 91 -7.76 9.36 -10.99
CA ASN A 91 -7.70 10.73 -10.48
C ASN A 91 -8.41 11.72 -11.41
N THR A 92 -8.28 11.55 -12.74
CA THR A 92 -9.02 12.38 -13.71
C THR A 92 -10.52 12.10 -13.68
N ILE A 93 -10.95 10.84 -13.56
CA ILE A 93 -12.36 10.49 -13.38
C ILE A 93 -12.92 11.12 -12.10
N LEU A 94 -12.18 11.07 -10.99
CA LEU A 94 -12.60 11.68 -9.72
C LEU A 94 -12.66 13.22 -9.81
N ALA A 95 -11.73 13.84 -10.52
CA ALA A 95 -11.73 15.28 -10.74
C ALA A 95 -12.93 15.73 -11.58
N LEU A 96 -13.24 14.99 -12.65
CA LEU A 96 -14.43 15.23 -13.47
C LEU A 96 -15.71 15.04 -12.64
N TRP A 97 -15.81 13.94 -11.88
CA TRP A 97 -16.98 13.66 -11.04
C TRP A 97 -17.25 14.75 -10.00
N ARG A 98 -16.21 15.39 -9.44
CA ARG A 98 -16.35 16.53 -8.51
C ARG A 98 -16.80 17.83 -9.17
N LEU A 99 -16.56 18.00 -10.48
CA LEU A 99 -16.98 19.16 -11.24
C LEU A 99 -18.42 19.02 -11.75
N LEU A 100 -18.95 17.80 -11.80
CA LEU A 100 -20.33 17.52 -12.19
C LEU A 100 -21.32 17.89 -11.07
N ASP A 101 -22.44 18.48 -11.48
CA ASP A 101 -23.56 18.82 -10.59
C ASP A 101 -24.23 17.55 -10.03
N GLU A 102 -25.01 17.70 -8.96
CA GLU A 102 -25.63 16.57 -8.25
C GLU A 102 -26.61 15.79 -9.15
N ASP A 103 -27.31 16.49 -10.04
CA ASP A 103 -28.23 15.88 -11.00
C ASP A 103 -27.49 15.00 -12.02
N ASP A 104 -26.36 15.48 -12.54
CA ASP A 104 -25.53 14.72 -13.48
C ASP A 104 -24.87 13.52 -12.80
N ARG A 105 -24.44 13.67 -11.54
CA ARG A 105 -23.92 12.55 -10.74
C ARG A 105 -24.99 11.49 -10.49
N CYS A 106 -26.22 11.91 -10.18
CA CYS A 106 -27.36 11.00 -10.00
C CYS A 106 -27.70 10.25 -11.30
N ALA A 107 -27.70 10.94 -12.44
CA ALA A 107 -27.93 10.33 -13.75
C ALA A 107 -26.87 9.26 -14.08
N ILE A 108 -25.58 9.55 -13.81
CA ILE A 108 -24.48 8.61 -14.03
C ILE A 108 -24.61 7.38 -13.13
N GLN A 109 -24.96 7.58 -11.85
CA GLN A 109 -25.15 6.47 -10.92
C GLN A 109 -26.30 5.56 -11.36
N ASN A 110 -27.44 6.15 -11.74
CA ASN A 110 -28.59 5.39 -12.23
C ASN A 110 -28.25 4.61 -13.50
N ALA A 111 -27.55 5.22 -14.45
CA ALA A 111 -27.11 4.55 -15.68
C ALA A 111 -26.14 3.39 -15.40
N LEU A 112 -25.25 3.54 -14.41
CA LEU A 112 -24.35 2.48 -13.97
C LEU A 112 -25.11 1.32 -13.32
N GLU A 113 -26.08 1.62 -12.44
CA GLU A 113 -26.92 0.62 -11.78
C GLU A 113 -27.79 -0.14 -12.79
N GLU A 114 -28.39 0.57 -13.74
CA GLU A 114 -29.18 -0.03 -14.82
C GLU A 114 -28.32 -0.95 -15.70
N LYS A 115 -27.14 -0.49 -16.11
CA LYS A 115 -26.21 -1.30 -16.91
C LYS A 115 -25.73 -2.53 -16.15
N ARG A 116 -25.53 -2.43 -14.83
CA ARG A 116 -25.18 -3.58 -13.98
C ARG A 116 -26.35 -4.56 -13.88
N ARG A 117 -27.56 -4.07 -13.64
CA ARG A 117 -28.78 -4.89 -13.54
C ARG A 117 -29.06 -5.66 -14.84
N LEU A 118 -28.86 -5.04 -16.00
CA LEU A 118 -29.01 -5.69 -17.29
C LEU A 118 -28.03 -6.85 -17.47
N ARG A 119 -26.74 -6.66 -17.14
CA ARG A 119 -25.76 -7.76 -17.22
C ARG A 119 -26.07 -8.91 -16.28
N ASP A 120 -26.53 -8.62 -15.06
CA ASP A 120 -26.94 -9.66 -14.11
C ASP A 120 -28.15 -10.45 -14.63
N MET A 121 -29.10 -9.79 -15.31
CA MET A 121 -30.21 -10.46 -15.97
C MET A 121 -29.74 -11.31 -17.16
N GLU A 122 -28.85 -10.79 -18.01
CA GLU A 122 -28.26 -11.55 -19.13
C GLU A 122 -27.53 -12.80 -18.64
N ALA A 123 -26.76 -12.70 -17.56
CA ALA A 123 -26.08 -13.83 -16.96
C ALA A 123 -27.06 -14.91 -16.46
N LYS A 124 -28.13 -14.49 -15.76
CA LYS A 124 -29.19 -15.40 -15.31
C LYS A 124 -29.93 -16.06 -16.48
N LEU A 125 -30.22 -15.31 -17.53
CA LEU A 125 -30.84 -15.85 -18.75
C LEU A 125 -29.93 -16.90 -19.40
N SER A 126 -28.62 -16.64 -19.47
CA SER A 126 -27.65 -17.62 -19.98
C SER A 126 -27.59 -18.88 -19.12
N GLU A 127 -27.69 -18.74 -17.80
CA GLU A 127 -27.72 -19.87 -16.86
C GLU A 127 -28.99 -20.72 -17.05
N MET A 128 -30.15 -20.06 -17.13
CA MET A 128 -31.42 -20.74 -17.40
C MET A 128 -31.42 -21.45 -18.75
N ALA A 129 -30.88 -20.82 -19.80
CA ALA A 129 -30.75 -21.45 -21.12
C ALA A 129 -29.89 -22.73 -21.06
N ASN A 130 -28.79 -22.71 -20.29
CA ASN A 130 -27.95 -23.88 -20.09
C ASN A 130 -28.66 -24.99 -19.30
N LEU A 131 -29.49 -24.66 -18.31
CA LEU A 131 -30.30 -25.62 -17.56
C LEU A 131 -31.39 -26.26 -18.42
N VAL A 132 -32.05 -25.49 -19.29
CA VAL A 132 -33.04 -26.03 -20.22
C VAL A 132 -32.36 -26.96 -21.23
N ALA A 133 -31.22 -26.56 -21.78
CA ALA A 133 -30.45 -27.38 -22.72
C ALA A 133 -29.88 -28.67 -22.09
N SER A 134 -29.69 -28.71 -20.77
CA SER A 134 -29.28 -29.92 -20.05
C SER A 134 -30.48 -30.84 -19.75
N LEU A 135 -31.65 -30.28 -19.42
CA LEU A 135 -32.89 -31.05 -19.24
C LEU A 135 -33.36 -31.68 -20.55
N GLU A 136 -33.32 -30.94 -21.66
CA GLU A 136 -33.67 -31.49 -22.99
C GLU A 136 -32.73 -32.62 -23.44
N ARG A 137 -31.46 -32.57 -23.03
CA ARG A 137 -30.50 -33.66 -23.29
C ARG A 137 -30.80 -34.91 -22.48
N ASN A 138 -31.18 -34.76 -21.21
CA ASN A 138 -31.53 -35.89 -20.34
C ASN A 138 -32.88 -36.55 -20.72
N LEU A 139 -33.77 -35.83 -21.41
CA LEU A 139 -35.05 -36.37 -21.91
C LEU A 139 -34.94 -37.09 -23.26
N LYS A 140 -33.81 -36.96 -23.97
CA LYS A 140 -33.55 -37.59 -25.27
C LYS A 140 -32.70 -38.86 -25.19
N THR A 141 -32.28 -39.24 -23.99
CA THR A 141 -31.65 -40.51 -23.62
C THR A 141 -32.65 -41.39 -22.87
#